data_AF-A0A7Y0GB24-F1
#
_entry.id   AF-A0A7Y0GB24-F1
#
_cell.length_a   1.000
_cell.length_b   1.000
_cell.length_c   1.000
_cell.angle_alpha   90.00
_cell.angle_beta   90.00
_cell.angle_gamma   90.00
#
_symmetry.space_group_name_H-M   'P 1'
#
loop_
_entity.id
_entity.type
_entity.pdbx_description
1 polymer ?
#
loop_
_entity_poly.entity_id
_entity_poly.type
_entity_poly.pdbx_seq_one_letter_code
_entity_poly.pdbx_strand_id
1 'polypeptide(L)' 'MSPEDFAYRRTYRLPRGYQVEFVWHAGTFSAQWDPALPLRRLGLKLFPHYQRARDDFIASLDLPIVVVDL' A
#
# COMPACT_ATOMS: atom_id res chain seq x y z
N MET A 1 -0.17 -26.62 -6.45
CA MET A 1 -0.12 -25.19 -6.07
C MET A 1 1.30 -24.73 -6.31
N SER A 2 1.53 -24.01 -7.42
CA SER A 2 2.86 -23.49 -7.72
C SER A 2 3.12 -22.28 -6.81
N PRO A 3 4.36 -22.05 -6.34
CA PRO A 3 4.72 -20.88 -5.52
C PRO A 3 4.49 -19.52 -6.21
N GLU A 4 4.15 -19.54 -7.48
CA GLU A 4 4.08 -18.39 -8.40
C GLU A 4 2.77 -17.59 -8.27
N ASP A 5 1.77 -18.13 -7.55
CA ASP A 5 0.43 -17.52 -7.39
C ASP A 5 0.22 -16.80 -6.04
N PHE A 6 1.25 -16.70 -5.19
CA PHE A 6 1.09 -16.06 -3.88
C PHE A 6 1.07 -14.53 -4.02
N ALA A 7 -0.13 -13.96 -3.93
CA ALA A 7 -0.32 -12.52 -3.75
C ALA A 7 -0.22 -12.17 -2.26
N TYR A 8 0.75 -11.33 -1.89
CA TYR A 8 0.79 -10.73 -0.56
C TYR A 8 -0.18 -9.57 -0.53
N ARG A 9 -1.11 -9.60 0.43
CA ARG A 9 -2.17 -8.60 0.56
C ARG A 9 -2.31 -8.14 1.99
N ARG A 10 -2.48 -6.83 2.19
CA ARG A 10 -2.75 -6.28 3.52
C ARG A 10 -3.55 -5.00 3.44
N THR A 11 -4.56 -4.91 4.30
CA THR A 11 -5.44 -3.74 4.38
C THR A 11 -5.09 -2.89 5.60
N TYR A 12 -4.95 -1.58 5.37
CA TYR A 12 -4.66 -0.58 6.39
C TYR A 12 -5.82 0.39 6.51
N ARG A 13 -6.29 0.61 7.74
CA ARG A 13 -7.27 1.65 8.03
C ARG A 13 -6.56 2.99 8.21
N LEU A 14 -7.02 3.98 7.48
CA LEU A 14 -6.57 5.36 7.52
C LEU A 14 -7.61 6.23 8.23
N PRO A 15 -7.24 7.44 8.67
CA PRO A 15 -8.19 8.36 9.29
C PRO A 15 -9.40 8.64 8.40
N ARG A 16 -10.50 9.07 9.03
CA ARG A 16 -11.73 9.52 8.34
C ARG A 16 -12.43 8.41 7.54
N GLY A 17 -12.30 7.16 7.97
CA GLY A 17 -13.00 6.01 7.39
C GLY A 17 -12.41 5.52 6.08
N TYR A 18 -11.21 5.97 5.70
CA TYR A 18 -10.52 5.44 4.54
C TYR A 18 -9.80 4.15 4.89
N GLN A 19 -9.66 3.27 3.91
CA GLN A 19 -8.76 2.14 3.97
C GLN A 19 -8.05 1.97 2.63
N VAL A 20 -6.87 1.38 2.69
CA VAL A 20 -6.08 1.02 1.51
C VAL A 20 -5.65 -0.44 1.61
N GLU A 21 -5.94 -1.24 0.59
CA GLU A 21 -5.37 -2.56 0.41
C GLU A 21 -4.14 -2.47 -0.48
N PHE A 22 -3.00 -2.92 0.03
CA PHE A 22 -1.80 -3.11 -0.77
C PHE A 22 -1.69 -4.55 -1.23
N VAL A 23 -1.35 -4.73 -2.50
CA VAL A 23 -1.18 -6.03 -3.14
C VAL A 23 0.18 -6.07 -3.81
N TRP A 24 0.99 -7.06 -3.44
CA TRP A 24 2.20 -7.44 -4.15
C TRP A 24 1.99 -8.80 -4.80
N HIS A 25 2.05 -8.85 -6.12
CA HIS A 25 1.85 -10.06 -6.89
C HIS A 25 2.73 -10.04 -8.14
N ALA A 26 3.51 -11.10 -8.36
CA ALA A 26 4.38 -11.25 -9.53
C ALA A 26 5.24 -10.00 -9.85
N GLY A 27 5.86 -9.40 -8.82
CA GLY A 27 6.70 -8.20 -8.97
C GLY A 27 5.93 -6.89 -9.19
N THR A 28 4.60 -6.94 -9.19
CA THR A 28 3.74 -5.76 -9.35
C THR A 28 3.17 -5.35 -8.01
N PHE A 29 3.37 -4.07 -7.67
CA PHE A 29 2.75 -3.42 -6.53
C PHE A 29 1.49 -2.66 -6.98
N SER A 30 0.38 -2.85 -6.28
CA SER A 30 -0.84 -2.07 -6.50
C SER A 30 -1.50 -1.68 -5.17
N ALA A 31 -2.28 -0.61 -5.21
CA ALA A 31 -2.99 -0.06 -4.06
C ALA A 31 -4.47 0.19 -4.44
N GLN A 32 -5.38 -0.36 -3.65
CA GLN A 32 -6.82 -0.19 -3.82
C GLN A 32 -7.38 0.61 -2.65
N TRP A 33 -8.19 1.64 -2.94
CA TRP A 33 -8.73 2.56 -1.94
C TRP A 33 -10.22 2.35 -1.74
N ASP A 34 -10.66 2.41 -0.50
CA ASP A 34 -12.07 2.42 -0.14
C ASP A 34 -12.34 3.43 0.99
N PRO A 35 -13.23 4.43 0.80
CA PRO A 35 -13.85 4.79 -0.48
C PRO A 35 -12.79 5.23 -1.49
N ALA A 36 -13.22 5.48 -2.74
CA ALA A 36 -12.34 5.85 -3.85
C ALA A 36 -11.32 6.94 -3.47
N LEU A 37 -10.17 6.93 -4.17
CA LEU A 37 -8.99 7.74 -3.88
C LEU A 37 -9.35 9.16 -3.40
N PRO A 38 -8.89 9.57 -2.20
CA PRO A 38 -9.19 10.89 -1.67
C PRO A 38 -8.57 11.99 -2.53
N LEU A 39 -9.41 12.88 -3.07
CA LEU A 39 -8.97 13.97 -3.93
C LEU A 39 -8.56 15.23 -3.15
N ARG A 40 -7.73 16.07 -3.79
CA ARG A 40 -7.40 17.44 -3.33
C ARG A 40 -6.81 17.50 -1.90
N ARG A 41 -7.31 18.42 -1.07
CA ARG A 41 -6.84 18.67 0.31
C ARG A 41 -6.97 17.44 1.22
N LEU A 42 -7.91 16.53 0.92
CA LEU A 42 -8.07 15.31 1.70
C LEU A 42 -6.94 14.33 1.42
N GLY A 43 -6.54 14.21 0.14
CA GLY A 43 -5.36 13.44 -0.26
C GLY A 43 -4.10 13.92 0.44
N LEU A 44 -3.85 15.24 0.48
CA LEU A 44 -2.69 15.81 1.19
C LEU A 44 -2.68 15.46 2.70
N LYS A 45 -3.84 15.40 3.35
CA LYS A 45 -3.94 15.02 4.76
C LYS A 45 -3.75 13.53 4.99
N LEU A 46 -4.16 12.69 4.04
CA LEU A 46 -4.04 11.24 4.14
C LEU A 46 -2.68 10.72 3.66
N PHE A 47 -1.95 11.50 2.86
CA PHE A 47 -0.67 11.11 2.28
C PHE A 47 0.38 10.64 3.31
N PRO A 48 0.59 11.31 4.47
CA PRO A 48 1.52 10.83 5.48
C PRO A 48 1.08 9.53 6.17
N HIS A 49 -0.23 9.23 6.19
CA HIS A 49 -0.74 7.96 6.70
C HIS A 49 -0.59 6.85 5.67
N TYR A 50 -0.83 7.17 4.40
CA TYR A 50 -0.60 6.26 3.28
C TYR A 50 0.87 5.87 3.15
N GLN A 51 1.81 6.82 3.23
CA GLN A 51 3.24 6.54 3.17
C GLN A 51 3.66 5.56 4.27
N ARG A 52 3.28 5.82 5.53
CA ARG A 52 3.56 4.90 6.64
C ARG A 52 2.98 3.51 6.44
N ALA A 53 1.74 3.41 5.95
CA ALA A 53 1.11 2.12 5.67
C ALA A 53 1.80 1.36 4.53
N ARG A 54 2.22 2.08 3.49
CA ARG A 54 2.99 1.53 2.37
C ARG A 54 4.34 1.02 2.84
N ASP A 55 5.07 1.82 3.61
CA ASP A 55 6.42 1.48 4.07
C ASP A 55 6.36 0.30 5.05
N ASP A 56 5.34 0.22 5.93
CA ASP A 56 5.09 -0.97 6.76
C ASP A 56 4.80 -2.22 5.93
N PHE A 57 3.99 -2.10 4.88
CA PHE A 57 3.72 -3.21 3.97
C PHE A 57 4.99 -3.68 3.25
N ILE A 58 5.74 -2.77 2.66
CA ILE A 58 7.02 -3.04 1.99
C ILE A 58 8.00 -3.71 2.95
N ALA A 59 8.15 -3.18 4.17
CA ALA A 59 9.00 -3.78 5.20
C ALA A 59 8.54 -5.20 5.58
N SER A 60 7.23 -5.46 5.57
CA SER A 60 6.68 -6.80 5.86
C SER A 60 6.91 -7.83 4.75
N LEU A 61 7.26 -7.41 3.53
CA LEU A 61 7.52 -8.33 2.43
C LEU A 61 8.90 -8.98 2.51
N ASP A 62 9.78 -8.54 3.43
CA ASP A 62 11.18 -8.98 3.57
C ASP A 62 11.94 -8.96 2.22
N LEU A 63 11.52 -8.05 1.34
CA LEU A 63 12.12 -7.87 0.02
C LEU A 63 13.30 -6.89 0.15
N PRO A 64 14.44 -7.15 -0.50
CA PRO A 64 15.54 -6.20 -0.59
C PRO A 64 15.13 -5.06 -1.54
N ILE A 65 14.32 -4.11 -1.06
CA ILE A 65 13.81 -3.00 -1.87
C ILE A 65 14.77 -1.81 -1.75
N VAL A 66 15.40 -1.46 -2.87
CA VAL A 66 16.19 -0.23 -3.02
C VAL A 66 15.21 0.95 -3.09
N VAL A 67 15.14 1.74 -2.02
CA VAL A 67 14.40 3.00 -2.03
C VAL A 67 15.28 4.03 -2.75
N VAL A 68 14.85 4.48 -3.94
CA VAL A 68 15.45 5.63 -4.61
C VAL A 68 14.70 6.88 -4.13
N ASP A 69 15.33 7.66 -3.25
CA ASP A 69 14.88 9.02 -2.97
C ASP A 69 15.10 9.87 -4.23
N LEU A 70 14.04 10.55 -4.71
CA LEU A 70 14.05 11.49 -5.82
C LEU A 70 14.12 12.93 -5.33
#